data_AF-A0A922ZJE8-F1
#
_entry.id   AF-A0A922ZJE8-F1
#
_cell.length_a   1.000
_cell.length_b   1.000
_cell.length_c   1.000
_cell.angle_alpha   90.00
_cell.angle_beta   90.00
_cell.angle_gamma   90.00
#
_symmetry.space_group_name_H-M   'P 1'
#
loop_
_entity.id
_entity.type
_entity.pdbx_description
1 polymer ?
#
loop_
_entity_poly.entity_id
_entity_poly.type
_entity_poly.pdbx_seq_one_letter_code
_entity_poly.pdbx_strand_id
1 'polypeptide(L)'
;MAKADNGFTLIEIVVGLAVVGVLAVSVIPSMNSVLNKQTLKVKVSRLDTYVDQARNLAAITECPVQMNLQPASAAVNLNVTVQHDPFLKGCSAWYAQTSSQNNRGFSATLNDVTLAGAVRLNFNAVSGVLDTQNQTRLTLNYRDRRAQITFLGIGNGVVSYD
;
A
#
# COMPACT_ATOMS: atom_id res chain seq x y z
N MET A 1 -6.02 66.74 -8.44
CA MET A 1 -5.55 65.48 -7.82
C MET A 1 -4.95 64.63 -8.93
N ALA A 2 -3.63 64.71 -9.14
CA ALA A 2 -2.96 63.91 -10.18
C ALA A 2 -2.59 62.56 -9.59
N LYS A 3 -3.16 61.49 -10.15
CA LYS A 3 -2.87 60.10 -9.80
C LYS A 3 -1.54 59.75 -10.47
N ALA A 4 -0.53 59.39 -9.68
CA ALA A 4 0.75 58.92 -10.20
C ALA A 4 0.54 57.50 -10.74
N ASP A 5 0.46 57.36 -12.06
CA ASP A 5 0.55 56.07 -12.74
C ASP A 5 2.01 55.63 -12.71
N ASN A 6 2.38 54.90 -11.65
CA ASN A 6 3.71 54.30 -11.50
C ASN A 6 3.86 53.13 -12.48
N GLY A 7 4.41 53.41 -13.66
CA GLY A 7 4.86 52.38 -14.60
C GLY A 7 6.10 51.65 -14.08
N PHE A 8 6.20 50.35 -14.34
CA PHE A 8 7.37 49.55 -14.01
C PHE A 8 8.58 50.02 -14.82
N THR A 9 9.71 50.24 -14.14
CA THR A 9 10.97 50.56 -14.83
C THR A 9 11.56 49.31 -15.49
N LEU A 10 12.32 49.48 -16.56
CA LEU A 10 12.93 48.36 -17.29
C LEU A 10 13.85 47.53 -16.38
N ILE A 11 14.57 48.20 -15.47
CA ILE A 11 15.43 47.53 -14.49
C ILE A 11 14.65 46.74 -13.45
N GLU A 12 13.48 47.22 -13.04
CA GLU A 12 12.61 46.54 -12.10
C GLU A 12 12.01 45.26 -12.70
N ILE A 13 11.71 45.26 -14.01
CA ILE A 13 11.31 44.03 -14.72
C ILE A 13 12.48 43.04 -14.81
N VAL A 14 13.70 43.49 -15.10
CA VAL A 14 14.88 42.61 -15.16
C VAL A 14 15.20 42.01 -13.79
N VAL A 15 15.14 42.81 -12.72
CA VAL A 15 15.35 42.33 -11.35
C VAL A 15 14.22 41.40 -10.91
N GLY A 16 12.97 41.73 -11.24
CA GLY A 16 11.81 40.89 -10.95
C GLY A 16 11.91 39.53 -11.64
N LEU A 17 12.27 39.50 -12.93
CA LEU A 17 12.49 38.25 -13.67
C LEU A 17 13.68 37.45 -13.14
N ALA A 18 14.75 38.10 -12.71
CA ALA A 18 15.90 37.44 -12.10
C ALA A 18 15.52 36.77 -10.77
N VAL A 19 14.76 37.45 -9.91
CA VAL A 19 14.28 36.90 -8.62
C VAL A 19 13.32 35.73 -8.86
N VAL A 20 12.35 35.87 -9.77
CA VAL A 20 11.44 34.78 -10.14
C VAL A 20 12.19 33.59 -10.73
N GLY A 21 13.21 33.85 -11.56
CA GLY A 21 14.08 32.83 -12.12
C GLY A 21 14.78 32.00 -11.05
N VAL A 22 15.45 32.66 -10.10
CA VAL A 22 16.16 31.99 -8.98
C VAL A 22 15.19 31.20 -8.10
N LEU A 23 14.03 31.78 -7.77
CA LEU A 23 13.02 31.10 -6.96
C LEU A 23 12.47 29.86 -7.66
N ALA A 24 12.20 29.93 -8.98
CA ALA A 24 11.69 28.79 -9.74
C ALA A 24 12.64 27.58 -9.73
N VAL A 25 13.96 27.79 -9.82
CA VAL A 25 14.93 26.67 -9.80
C VAL A 25 15.02 26.00 -8.43
N SER A 26 14.77 26.75 -7.35
CA SER A 26 14.90 26.26 -5.97
C SER A 26 13.79 25.30 -5.53
N VAL A 27 12.60 25.36 -6.14
CA VAL A 27 11.42 24.59 -5.71
C VAL A 27 11.38 23.17 -6.30
N ILE A 28 11.92 23.01 -7.51
CA ILE A 28 11.91 21.76 -8.30
C ILE A 28 12.49 20.54 -7.56
N PRO A 29 13.67 20.60 -6.89
CA PRO A 29 14.26 19.41 -6.26
C PRO A 29 13.40 18.84 -5.12
N SER A 30 12.60 19.67 -4.44
CA SER A 30 11.73 19.23 -3.34
C SER A 30 10.56 18.35 -3.79
N MET A 31 10.09 18.53 -5.04
CA MET A 31 8.90 17.85 -5.56
C MET A 31 9.13 16.35 -5.74
N ASN A 32 10.33 15.92 -6.16
CA ASN A 32 10.65 14.51 -6.35
C ASN A 32 10.57 13.70 -5.04
N SER A 33 11.02 14.29 -3.93
CA SER A 33 10.93 13.67 -2.60
C SER A 33 9.49 13.49 -2.14
N VAL A 34 8.64 14.50 -2.39
CA VAL A 34 7.20 14.46 -2.06
C VAL A 34 6.47 13.42 -2.91
N LEU A 35 6.74 13.38 -4.21
CA LEU A 35 6.13 12.41 -5.14
C LEU A 35 6.50 10.96 -4.79
N ASN A 36 7.75 10.70 -4.44
CA ASN A 36 8.19 9.37 -4.02
C ASN A 36 7.46 8.92 -2.73
N LYS A 37 7.31 9.83 -1.75
CA LYS A 37 6.56 9.55 -0.50
C LYS A 37 5.08 9.29 -0.75
N GLN A 38 4.44 10.10 -1.59
CA GLN A 38 3.03 9.92 -1.95
C GLN A 38 2.82 8.60 -2.71
N THR A 39 3.71 8.28 -3.64
CA THR A 39 3.66 7.01 -4.38
C THR A 39 3.75 5.82 -3.43
N LEU A 40 4.73 5.82 -2.51
CA LEU A 40 4.85 4.78 -1.50
C LEU A 40 3.60 4.67 -0.62
N LYS A 41 3.02 5.79 -0.19
CA LYS A 41 1.77 5.80 0.59
C LYS A 41 0.59 5.19 -0.18
N VAL A 42 0.46 5.47 -1.47
CA VAL A 42 -0.58 4.84 -2.32
C VAL A 42 -0.35 3.34 -2.44
N LYS A 43 0.90 2.88 -2.59
CA LYS A 43 1.22 1.45 -2.67
C LYS A 43 0.91 0.73 -1.36
N VAL A 44 1.20 1.35 -0.22
CA VAL A 44 0.80 0.84 1.11
C VAL A 44 -0.71 0.79 1.25
N SER A 45 -1.43 1.85 0.86
CA SER A 45 -2.91 1.87 0.92
C SER A 45 -3.55 0.80 0.02
N ARG A 46 -2.97 0.51 -1.15
CA ARG A 46 -3.39 -0.63 -1.99
C ARG A 46 -3.15 -1.96 -1.30
N LEU A 47 -2.01 -2.11 -0.61
CA LEU A 47 -1.75 -3.31 0.17
C LEU A 47 -2.78 -3.48 1.30
N ASP A 48 -3.10 -2.42 2.04
CA ASP A 48 -4.14 -2.44 3.07
C ASP A 48 -5.49 -2.86 2.48
N THR A 49 -5.82 -2.36 1.29
CA THR A 49 -7.04 -2.77 0.56
C THR A 49 -7.04 -4.28 0.26
N TYR A 50 -5.90 -4.87 -0.14
CA TYR A 50 -5.81 -6.31 -0.37
C TYR A 50 -5.90 -7.12 0.93
N VAL A 51 -5.33 -6.61 2.03
CA VAL A 51 -5.48 -7.21 3.35
C VAL A 51 -6.95 -7.21 3.76
N ASP A 52 -7.66 -6.09 3.62
CA ASP A 52 -9.09 -5.98 3.93
C ASP A 52 -9.94 -6.90 3.04
N GLN A 53 -9.60 -7.05 1.75
CA GLN A 53 -10.25 -8.02 0.87
C GLN A 53 -10.04 -9.46 1.34
N ALA A 54 -8.81 -9.83 1.75
CA ALA A 54 -8.52 -11.15 2.29
C ALA A 54 -9.27 -11.43 3.60
N ARG A 55 -9.40 -10.41 4.47
CA ARG A 55 -10.20 -10.49 5.70
C ARG A 55 -11.68 -10.69 5.42
N ASN A 56 -12.23 -9.89 4.51
CA ASN A 56 -13.63 -9.99 4.13
C ASN A 56 -13.91 -11.36 3.49
N LEU A 57 -12.97 -11.88 2.70
CA LEU A 57 -13.06 -13.23 2.14
C LEU A 57 -13.10 -14.30 3.25
N ALA A 58 -12.26 -14.20 4.27
CA ALA A 58 -12.28 -15.13 5.42
C ALA A 58 -13.58 -15.07 6.23
N ALA A 59 -14.16 -13.88 6.37
CA ALA A 59 -15.42 -13.68 7.06
C ALA A 59 -16.61 -14.24 6.26
N ILE A 60 -16.70 -13.91 4.96
CA ILE A 60 -17.81 -14.34 4.08
C ILE A 60 -17.80 -15.85 3.84
N THR A 61 -16.61 -16.42 3.61
CA THR A 61 -16.49 -17.87 3.35
C THR A 61 -16.52 -18.70 4.61
N GLU A 62 -16.40 -18.06 5.78
CA GLU A 62 -16.22 -18.72 7.07
C GLU A 62 -15.06 -19.73 7.07
N CYS A 63 -14.07 -19.53 6.18
CA CYS A 63 -12.89 -20.37 6.03
C CYS A 63 -11.62 -19.61 6.44
N PRO A 64 -10.56 -20.31 6.88
CA PRO A 64 -9.26 -19.69 7.05
C PRO A 64 -8.70 -19.23 5.69
N VAL A 65 -8.11 -18.03 5.65
CA VAL A 65 -7.51 -17.48 4.43
C VAL A 65 -6.03 -17.27 4.64
N GLN A 66 -5.22 -17.65 3.65
CA GLN A 66 -3.78 -17.42 3.67
C GLN A 66 -3.40 -16.47 2.55
N MET A 67 -2.76 -15.37 2.92
CA MET A 67 -2.16 -14.38 2.03
C MET A 67 -0.64 -14.49 2.08
N ASN A 68 -0.04 -14.78 0.94
CA ASN A 68 1.39 -14.93 0.78
C ASN A 68 1.93 -13.78 -0.05
N LEU A 69 2.88 -13.03 0.50
CA LEU A 69 3.58 -11.94 -0.15
C LEU A 69 4.99 -12.41 -0.48
N GLN A 70 5.30 -12.48 -1.77
CA GLN A 70 6.59 -12.94 -2.27
C GLN A 70 7.32 -11.78 -2.95
N PRO A 71 8.60 -11.55 -2.62
CA PRO A 71 9.41 -10.60 -3.36
C PRO A 71 9.60 -11.09 -4.81
N ALA A 72 9.45 -10.18 -5.76
CA ALA A 72 9.78 -10.36 -7.16
C ALA A 72 10.68 -9.19 -7.63
N SER A 73 11.23 -9.28 -8.84
CA SER A 73 12.08 -8.21 -9.39
C SER A 73 11.28 -6.91 -9.53
N ALA A 74 11.59 -5.91 -8.68
CA ALA A 74 10.89 -4.63 -8.59
C ALA A 74 9.36 -4.75 -8.39
N ALA A 75 8.90 -5.84 -7.81
CA ALA A 75 7.50 -6.06 -7.52
C ALA A 75 7.31 -6.94 -6.28
N VAL A 76 6.08 -6.94 -5.75
CA VAL A 76 5.65 -7.90 -4.73
C VAL A 76 4.44 -8.64 -5.29
N ASN A 77 4.56 -9.95 -5.40
CA ASN A 77 3.46 -10.82 -5.79
C ASN A 77 2.68 -11.22 -4.55
N LEU A 78 1.37 -11.07 -4.61
CA LEU A 78 0.45 -11.42 -3.55
C LEU A 78 -0.43 -12.55 -4.06
N ASN A 79 -0.50 -13.62 -3.29
CA ASN A 79 -1.41 -14.72 -3.57
C ASN A 79 -2.24 -15.00 -2.33
N VAL A 80 -3.56 -14.89 -2.48
CA VAL A 80 -4.55 -15.14 -1.43
C VAL A 80 -5.29 -16.42 -1.75
N THR A 81 -5.33 -17.33 -0.80
CA THR A 81 -5.92 -18.65 -0.95
C THR A 81 -6.85 -18.95 0.22
N VAL A 82 -8.04 -19.45 -0.07
CA VAL A 82 -8.97 -19.95 0.94
C VAL A 82 -8.62 -21.40 1.26
N GLN A 83 -8.30 -21.67 2.51
CA GLN A 83 -7.97 -23.00 3.01
C GLN A 83 -9.27 -23.72 3.40
N HIS A 84 -9.43 -24.97 2.97
CA HIS A 84 -10.56 -25.77 3.39
C HIS A 84 -10.37 -26.23 4.83
N ASP A 85 -11.37 -25.98 5.68
CA ASP A 85 -11.45 -26.57 7.01
C ASP A 85 -12.76 -27.35 7.15
N PRO A 86 -12.71 -28.69 7.22
CA PRO A 86 -13.90 -29.53 7.30
C PRO A 86 -14.63 -29.44 8.65
N PHE A 87 -13.99 -28.89 9.69
CA PHE A 87 -14.60 -28.72 11.01
C PHE A 87 -15.50 -27.48 11.09
N LEU A 88 -15.32 -26.54 10.16
CA LEU A 88 -16.12 -25.33 10.07
C LEU A 88 -17.28 -25.55 9.10
N LYS A 89 -18.51 -25.56 9.65
CA LYS A 89 -19.73 -25.83 8.87
C LYS A 89 -19.89 -24.86 7.70
N GLY A 90 -19.76 -23.55 7.92
CA GLY A 90 -19.86 -22.57 6.85
C GLY A 90 -18.78 -22.73 5.79
N CYS A 91 -17.53 -23.00 6.21
CA CYS A 91 -16.45 -23.28 5.28
C CYS A 91 -16.76 -24.48 4.38
N SER A 92 -17.14 -25.61 4.97
CA SER A 92 -17.46 -26.83 4.21
C SER A 92 -18.64 -26.65 3.25
N ALA A 93 -19.67 -25.87 3.65
CA ALA A 93 -20.82 -25.55 2.81
C ALA A 93 -20.41 -24.66 1.62
N TRP A 94 -19.60 -23.63 1.86
CA TRP A 94 -19.08 -22.76 0.81
C TRP A 94 -18.15 -23.52 -0.15
N TYR A 95 -17.30 -24.40 0.38
CA TYR A 95 -16.39 -25.23 -0.41
C TYR A 95 -17.13 -26.22 -1.32
N ALA A 96 -18.25 -26.77 -0.85
CA ALA A 96 -19.10 -27.66 -1.63
C ALA A 96 -19.82 -26.93 -2.78
N GLN A 97 -20.07 -25.62 -2.63
CA GLN A 97 -20.72 -24.79 -3.65
C GLN A 97 -19.76 -24.28 -4.74
N THR A 98 -18.47 -24.13 -4.43
CA THR A 98 -17.46 -23.71 -5.41
C THR A 98 -16.87 -24.94 -6.12
N SER A 99 -17.28 -25.21 -7.35
CA SER A 99 -16.79 -26.39 -8.13
C SER A 99 -15.36 -26.29 -8.65
N SER A 100 -14.70 -25.13 -8.53
CA SER A 100 -13.35 -24.87 -9.07
C SER A 100 -12.40 -24.34 -8.00
N GLN A 101 -11.29 -25.07 -7.77
CA GLN A 101 -10.24 -24.67 -6.84
C GLN A 101 -9.54 -23.35 -7.26
N ASN A 102 -9.54 -23.04 -8.56
CA ASN A 102 -8.79 -21.91 -9.13
C ASN A 102 -9.41 -20.54 -8.82
N ASN A 103 -10.66 -20.49 -8.34
CA ASN A 103 -11.38 -19.25 -8.01
C ASN A 103 -11.55 -19.01 -6.51
N ARG A 104 -10.90 -19.81 -5.65
CA ARG A 104 -11.10 -19.75 -4.19
C ARG A 104 -10.14 -18.75 -3.53
N GLY A 105 -9.90 -17.62 -4.18
CA GLY A 105 -8.88 -16.66 -3.80
C GLY A 105 -8.66 -15.61 -4.87
N PHE A 106 -7.62 -14.79 -4.70
CA PHE A 106 -7.19 -13.82 -5.69
C PHE A 106 -5.69 -13.64 -5.66
N SER A 107 -5.13 -13.22 -6.78
CA SER A 107 -3.73 -12.84 -6.87
C SER A 107 -3.63 -11.39 -7.32
N ALA A 108 -2.65 -10.68 -6.80
CA ALA A 108 -2.37 -9.30 -7.16
C ALA A 108 -0.87 -9.06 -7.22
N THR A 109 -0.45 -7.99 -7.90
CA THR A 109 0.95 -7.58 -7.94
C THR A 109 1.06 -6.11 -7.59
N LEU A 110 1.91 -5.82 -6.61
CA LEU A 110 2.33 -4.46 -6.29
C LEU A 110 3.61 -4.15 -7.06
N ASN A 111 3.49 -3.38 -8.14
CA ASN A 111 4.64 -2.97 -8.96
C ASN A 111 5.46 -1.86 -8.29
N ASP A 112 6.72 -1.75 -8.69
CA ASP A 112 7.69 -0.72 -8.33
C ASP A 112 8.12 -0.72 -6.86
N VAL A 113 7.77 -1.76 -6.11
CA VAL A 113 8.12 -1.92 -4.70
C VAL A 113 8.85 -3.24 -4.50
N THR A 114 9.84 -3.26 -3.60
CA THR A 114 10.52 -4.49 -3.22
C THR A 114 10.21 -4.84 -1.78
N LEU A 115 10.18 -6.14 -1.50
CA LEU A 115 9.94 -6.68 -0.18
C LEU A 115 11.23 -7.27 0.38
N ALA A 116 11.56 -6.95 1.64
CA ALA A 116 12.81 -7.41 2.27
C ALA A 116 12.85 -8.94 2.48
N GLY A 117 11.70 -9.60 2.55
CA GLY A 117 11.59 -11.05 2.68
C GLY A 117 10.15 -11.51 2.47
N ALA A 118 9.94 -12.77 2.13
CA ALA A 118 8.60 -13.30 1.96
C ALA A 118 7.83 -13.22 3.29
N VAL A 119 6.58 -12.76 3.22
CA VAL A 119 5.70 -12.60 4.38
C VAL A 119 4.43 -13.38 4.17
N ARG A 120 4.01 -14.12 5.20
CA ARG A 120 2.76 -14.88 5.18
C ARG A 120 1.84 -14.34 6.26
N LEU A 121 0.61 -14.09 5.86
CA LEU A 121 -0.47 -13.58 6.67
C LEU A 121 -1.58 -14.63 6.66
N ASN A 122 -1.93 -15.15 7.83
CA ASN A 122 -3.03 -16.09 7.98
C ASN A 122 -4.20 -15.36 8.63
N PHE A 123 -5.41 -15.55 8.12
CA PHE A 123 -6.64 -14.97 8.65
C PHE A 123 -7.50 -16.10 9.19
N ASN A 124 -8.01 -15.91 10.40
CA ASN A 124 -8.92 -16.83 11.05
C ASN A 124 -10.27 -16.81 10.33
N ALA A 125 -10.87 -17.99 10.26
CA ALA A 125 -12.24 -18.15 9.78
C ALA A 125 -13.24 -17.34 10.61
N VAL A 126 -14.37 -16.98 9.98
CA VAL A 126 -15.54 -16.31 10.58
C VAL A 126 -15.29 -14.86 11.02
N SER A 127 -14.22 -14.63 11.77
CA SER A 127 -13.82 -13.31 12.27
C SER A 127 -13.03 -12.49 11.25
N GLY A 128 -12.35 -13.15 10.30
CA GLY A 128 -11.40 -12.50 9.39
C GLY A 128 -10.22 -11.85 10.11
N VAL A 129 -10.04 -12.12 11.40
CA VAL A 129 -8.96 -11.57 12.21
C VAL A 129 -7.65 -12.19 11.75
N LEU A 130 -6.61 -11.37 11.64
CA LEU A 130 -5.29 -11.87 11.29
C LEU A 130 -4.73 -12.69 12.46
N ASP A 131 -4.42 -13.96 12.19
CA ASP A 131 -3.74 -14.88 13.10
C ASP A 131 -2.24 -14.53 13.14
N THR A 132 -1.93 -13.47 13.87
CA THR A 132 -0.54 -13.12 14.19
C THR A 132 -0.22 -13.65 15.58
N GLN A 133 0.10 -14.93 15.69
CA GLN A 133 0.66 -15.45 16.94
C GLN A 133 1.96 -14.73 17.33
N ASN A 134 2.66 -14.16 16.34
CA ASN A 134 3.79 -13.25 16.50
C ASN A 134 3.59 -12.00 15.63
N GLN A 135 4.07 -10.84 16.09
CA GLN A 135 4.05 -9.60 15.31
C GLN A 135 4.73 -9.82 13.94
N THR A 136 3.97 -9.68 12.86
CA THR A 136 4.52 -9.83 11.51
C THR A 136 4.94 -8.47 10.98
N ARG A 137 6.24 -8.29 10.78
CA ARG A 137 6.80 -7.05 10.21
C ARG A 137 7.07 -7.23 8.73
N LEU A 138 6.58 -6.27 7.95
CA LEU A 138 6.74 -6.19 6.50
C LEU A 138 7.47 -4.89 6.19
N THR A 139 8.53 -4.96 5.39
CA THR A 139 9.27 -3.77 4.93
C THR A 139 9.17 -3.66 3.43
N LEU A 140 8.49 -2.61 2.96
CA LEU A 140 8.37 -2.24 1.56
C LEU A 140 9.37 -1.13 1.24
N ASN A 141 10.18 -1.34 0.21
CA ASN A 141 11.12 -0.35 -0.27
C ASN A 141 10.66 0.20 -1.64
N TYR A 142 10.77 1.52 -1.80
CA TYR A 142 10.49 2.23 -3.04
C TYR A 142 11.59 3.28 -3.25
N ARG A 143 12.50 3.04 -4.21
CA ARG A 143 13.67 3.89 -4.45
C ARG A 143 14.43 4.14 -3.12
N ASP A 144 14.55 5.40 -2.71
CA ASP A 144 15.26 5.82 -1.49
C ASP A 144 14.36 5.88 -0.23
N ARG A 145 13.10 5.43 -0.34
CA ARG A 145 12.11 5.47 0.75
C ARG A 145 11.72 4.06 1.19
N ARG A 146 11.42 3.92 2.47
CA ARG A 146 10.96 2.65 3.05
C ARG A 146 9.73 2.86 3.92
N ALA A 147 8.81 1.92 3.82
CA ALA A 147 7.65 1.82 4.69
C ALA A 147 7.72 0.50 5.44
N GLN A 148 7.56 0.56 6.75
CA GLN A 148 7.49 -0.61 7.60
C GLN A 148 6.07 -0.74 8.11
N ILE A 149 5.50 -1.92 7.91
CA ILE A 149 4.15 -2.26 8.33
C ILE A 149 4.27 -3.37 9.37
N THR A 150 3.79 -3.12 10.58
CA THR A 150 3.75 -4.12 11.64
C THR A 150 2.31 -4.54 11.86
N PHE A 151 1.98 -5.75 11.45
CA PHE A 151 0.65 -6.32 11.65
C PHE A 151 0.49 -6.81 13.10
N LEU A 152 -0.53 -6.28 13.77
CA LEU A 152 -0.88 -6.59 15.16
C LEU A 152 -2.27 -7.22 15.19
N GLY A 153 -2.34 -8.53 15.00
CA GLY A 153 -3.54 -9.37 15.16
C GLY A 153 -4.85 -8.73 14.68
N ILE A 154 -5.71 -8.43 15.66
CA ILE A 154 -7.06 -7.84 15.51
C ILE A 154 -7.12 -6.47 14.80
N GLY A 155 -5.99 -5.79 14.56
CA GLY A 155 -5.95 -4.46 13.95
C GLY A 155 -5.34 -4.39 12.55
N ASN A 156 -5.56 -3.29 11.85
CA ASN A 156 -4.75 -2.92 10.68
C ASN A 156 -3.31 -2.67 11.13
N GLY A 157 -2.33 -3.11 10.34
CA GLY A 157 -0.93 -2.98 10.71
C GLY A 157 -0.53 -1.52 10.94
N VAL A 158 0.37 -1.28 11.88
CA VAL A 158 0.91 0.05 12.12
C VAL A 158 1.94 0.34 11.03
N VAL A 159 1.72 1.41 10.27
CA VAL A 159 2.62 1.84 9.19
C VAL A 159 3.54 2.96 9.70
N SER A 160 4.84 2.76 9.55
CA SER A 160 5.88 3.77 9.76
C SER A 160 6.63 4.04 8.45
N TYR A 161 6.94 5.31 8.18
CA TYR A 161 7.68 5.75 6.99
C TYR A 161 9.01 6.37 7.42
N ASP A 162 10.11 6.00 6.75
CA ASP A 162 11.39 6.73 6.78
C ASP A 162 11.57 7.57 5.50
#